data_AF-A0A926L9N1-F1
#
_entry.id   AF-A0A926L9N1-F1
#
_cell.length_a   1.000
_cell.length_b   1.000
_cell.length_c   1.000
_cell.angle_alpha   90.00
_cell.angle_beta   90.00
_cell.angle_gamma   90.00
#
_symmetry.space_group_name_H-M   'P 1'
#
loop_
_entity.id
_entity.type
_entity.pdbx_description
1 polymer ?
#
loop_
_entity_poly.entity_id
_entity_poly.type
_entity_poly.pdbx_seq_one_letter_code
_entity_poly.pdbx_strand_id
1 'polypeptide(L)'
;MIRGRPRSATSHICVRVAHALLGAAAGVVWLVLSLLTTRTDVPVAVDTGEVPVAAAPAPGEGDGEASTADLVLPLIAVGTAAVLAGYGYLRRTRRARTRTTPGGAPVRPAGPPPAALDERAREALVEADGWVRTSREELAFAEALHGTAAVAPWARALREAEAELSAAFRIRQRYDDGDPEDPAGRRQALAAIIDRCREAGRRLDAEAAGFDRLRGLERDAREALEAAEARVRELTARAEAARVTLGGLGRRYAPSATAPVTGYAGQAAEGLAFAADRLDRARGAADGGDRARAAGRLRAAEGALARVGVLVEGVERLAAELPAAAELVPAALTGAEALLAGVRRRSAERGTASSAAVGELRVRLRYADGVLAVVREELTGGPYDPLDVLRRVLRAVGASDAERAGVLSVAALLVARSATAAAADVVATHLRAVGAEARTRLAEAQRLLAADPPDPRTADALARRARDLAEQDIRRYGRPDAGAGGAGWAVPAGVLLGGEPDGGPPPSFGGPHTRARRSAG
;
A
#
# COMPACT_ATOMS: atom_id res chain seq x y z
N MET A 1 70.32 -25.04 -24.93
CA MET A 1 69.75 -26.41 -25.08
C MET A 1 68.99 -26.70 -23.78
N ILE A 2 67.65 -26.89 -23.74
CA ILE A 2 66.87 -28.12 -24.11
C ILE A 2 67.31 -29.29 -23.19
N ARG A 3 66.55 -29.97 -22.29
CA ARG A 3 65.11 -30.13 -21.84
C ARG A 3 65.11 -30.35 -20.28
N GLY A 4 64.02 -30.52 -19.49
CA GLY A 4 62.54 -30.49 -19.67
C GLY A 4 61.78 -31.59 -18.85
N ARG A 5 60.56 -31.29 -18.32
CA ARG A 5 59.65 -32.08 -17.39
C ARG A 5 59.84 -31.81 -15.88
N PRO A 6 58.78 -31.85 -15.02
CA PRO A 6 57.64 -32.80 -14.89
C PRO A 6 56.31 -32.32 -15.52
N ARG A 7 55.42 -33.16 -16.06
CA ARG A 7 54.46 -34.13 -15.48
C ARG A 7 53.26 -33.51 -14.74
N SER A 8 52.08 -33.66 -15.33
CA SER A 8 50.76 -33.22 -14.87
C SER A 8 50.12 -34.17 -13.84
N ALA A 9 49.39 -33.60 -12.88
CA ALA A 9 48.40 -34.31 -12.07
C ALA A 9 47.03 -33.62 -12.22
N THR A 10 46.00 -34.39 -12.57
CA THR A 10 44.67 -33.90 -12.92
C THR A 10 43.79 -33.70 -11.68
N SER A 11 42.99 -32.62 -11.66
CA SER A 11 42.20 -32.20 -10.50
C SER A 11 40.95 -33.08 -10.25
N HIS A 12 40.98 -33.91 -9.21
CA HIS A 12 39.84 -34.74 -8.77
C HIS A 12 38.69 -33.97 -8.08
N ILE A 13 38.72 -32.63 -8.07
CA ILE A 13 37.82 -31.78 -7.25
C ILE A 13 36.42 -31.66 -7.87
N CYS A 14 36.31 -31.45 -9.19
CA CYS A 14 35.02 -31.22 -9.85
C CYS A 14 34.04 -32.39 -9.74
N VAL A 15 34.54 -33.64 -9.70
CA VAL A 15 33.69 -34.84 -9.64
C VAL A 15 32.97 -34.95 -8.28
N ARG A 16 33.60 -34.51 -7.18
CA ARG A 16 32.99 -34.56 -5.84
C ARG A 16 31.88 -33.53 -5.66
N VAL A 17 32.04 -32.33 -6.23
CA VAL A 17 30.99 -31.29 -6.21
C VAL A 17 29.78 -31.70 -7.04
N ALA A 18 30.00 -32.31 -8.21
CA ALA A 18 28.92 -32.83 -9.05
C ALA A 18 28.09 -33.92 -8.34
N HIS A 19 28.73 -34.85 -7.64
CA HIS A 19 28.02 -35.90 -6.88
C HIS A 19 27.22 -35.33 -5.69
N ALA A 20 27.73 -34.31 -5.00
CA ALA A 20 27.00 -33.67 -3.90
C ALA A 20 25.70 -32.99 -4.37
N LEU A 21 25.75 -32.29 -5.53
CA LEU A 21 24.57 -31.64 -6.10
C LEU A 21 23.53 -32.65 -6.64
N LEU A 22 23.99 -33.76 -7.24
CA LEU A 22 23.11 -34.86 -7.66
C LEU A 22 22.41 -35.54 -6.47
N GLY A 23 23.13 -35.76 -5.37
CA GLY A 23 22.54 -36.30 -4.13
C GLY A 23 21.48 -35.38 -3.51
N ALA A 24 21.72 -34.07 -3.49
CA ALA A 24 20.75 -33.09 -3.02
C ALA A 24 19.48 -33.06 -3.88
N ALA A 25 19.62 -33.08 -5.21
CA ALA A 25 18.49 -33.13 -6.12
C ALA A 25 17.66 -34.43 -5.96
N ALA A 26 18.31 -35.58 -5.82
CA ALA A 26 17.64 -36.86 -5.59
C ALA A 26 16.88 -36.88 -4.25
N GLY A 27 17.44 -36.30 -3.19
CA GLY A 27 16.78 -36.18 -1.89
C GLY A 27 15.52 -35.29 -1.92
N VAL A 28 15.56 -34.19 -2.67
CA VAL A 28 14.39 -33.31 -2.87
C VAL A 28 13.31 -34.03 -3.70
N VAL A 29 13.68 -34.74 -4.77
CA VAL A 29 12.72 -35.52 -5.58
C VAL A 29 12.07 -36.63 -4.75
N TRP A 30 12.83 -37.35 -3.91
CA TRP A 30 12.26 -38.35 -2.99
C TRP A 30 11.26 -37.70 -2.02
N LEU A 31 11.65 -36.61 -1.34
CA LEU A 31 10.77 -35.92 -0.40
C LEU A 31 9.47 -35.40 -1.04
N VAL A 32 9.55 -34.85 -2.25
CA VAL A 32 8.36 -34.40 -3.00
C VAL A 32 7.49 -35.58 -3.45
N LEU A 33 8.10 -36.68 -3.91
CA LEU A 33 7.36 -37.87 -4.33
C LEU A 33 6.64 -38.54 -3.14
N SER A 34 7.30 -38.67 -1.99
CA SER A 34 6.68 -39.18 -0.76
C SER A 34 5.57 -38.27 -0.23
N LEU A 35 5.63 -36.96 -0.45
CA LEU A 35 4.56 -36.05 -0.06
C LEU A 35 3.32 -36.14 -0.97
N LEU A 36 3.51 -36.59 -2.21
CA LEU A 36 2.44 -36.78 -3.20
C LEU A 36 1.73 -38.14 -3.06
N THR A 37 2.39 -39.17 -2.54
CA THR A 37 1.81 -40.52 -2.41
C THR A 37 1.00 -40.77 -1.14
N THR A 38 1.11 -39.95 -0.10
CA THR A 38 0.43 -40.19 1.20
C THR A 38 -1.04 -39.72 1.23
N ARG A 39 -1.85 -40.09 0.23
CA ARG A 39 -3.29 -39.75 0.17
C ARG A 39 -4.23 -40.92 -0.06
N THR A 40 -3.95 -42.05 0.58
CA THR A 40 -4.92 -43.07 1.02
C THR A 40 -4.24 -43.90 2.10
N ASP A 41 -4.82 -43.96 3.31
CA ASP A 41 -5.11 -45.21 4.05
C ASP A 41 -5.39 -44.97 5.54
N VAL A 42 -6.17 -45.89 6.11
CA VAL A 42 -6.71 -45.85 7.48
C VAL A 42 -5.66 -46.38 8.48
N PRO A 43 -5.45 -45.75 9.65
CA PRO A 43 -4.43 -46.18 10.58
C PRO A 43 -4.87 -47.37 11.44
N VAL A 44 -4.10 -48.46 11.39
CA VAL A 44 -4.01 -49.46 12.47
C VAL A 44 -2.92 -49.02 13.46
N ALA A 45 -3.15 -49.20 14.75
CA ALA A 45 -2.20 -48.81 15.80
C ALA A 45 -1.15 -49.90 16.05
N VAL A 46 0.10 -49.50 16.34
CA VAL A 46 1.16 -50.35 16.91
C VAL A 46 1.87 -49.57 18.02
N ASP A 47 2.35 -50.31 19.01
CA ASP A 47 2.70 -49.87 20.36
C ASP A 47 4.13 -49.31 20.52
N THR A 48 4.42 -48.92 21.76
CA THR A 48 5.52 -48.13 22.29
C THR A 48 6.82 -48.91 22.55
N GLY A 49 7.92 -48.16 22.68
CA GLY A 49 9.23 -48.63 23.16
C GLY A 49 10.08 -47.45 23.66
N GLU A 50 10.75 -47.62 24.81
CA GLU A 50 11.37 -46.54 25.60
C GLU A 50 12.91 -46.42 25.42
N VAL A 51 13.43 -45.17 25.45
CA VAL A 51 14.57 -44.64 26.28
C VAL A 51 15.95 -45.36 26.16
N PRO A 52 17.12 -44.67 25.98
CA PRO A 52 17.64 -43.69 26.94
C PRO A 52 18.47 -42.47 26.43
N VAL A 53 18.98 -41.73 27.41
CA VAL A 53 19.62 -40.39 27.41
C VAL A 53 21.13 -40.42 27.08
N ALA A 54 21.67 -39.31 26.56
CA ALA A 54 23.08 -38.92 26.75
C ALA A 54 23.23 -37.39 26.86
N ALA A 55 24.17 -36.92 27.70
CA ALA A 55 24.43 -35.50 27.97
C ALA A 55 25.68 -34.98 27.20
N ALA A 56 25.89 -33.66 27.25
CA ALA A 56 26.86 -32.90 26.44
C ALA A 56 28.34 -33.17 26.77
N PRO A 57 29.25 -32.63 25.93
CA PRO A 57 30.18 -31.63 26.48
C PRO A 57 30.32 -30.36 25.60
N ALA A 58 30.88 -29.31 26.20
CA ALA A 58 31.33 -28.10 25.52
C ALA A 58 32.87 -28.03 25.45
N PRO A 59 33.42 -27.42 24.40
CA PRO A 59 34.53 -26.47 24.48
C PRO A 59 34.14 -25.15 23.77
N GLY A 60 34.85 -24.02 23.89
CA GLY A 60 36.14 -23.71 24.49
C GLY A 60 36.80 -22.62 23.61
N GLU A 61 37.14 -21.46 24.19
CA GLU A 61 37.60 -20.28 23.42
C GLU A 61 39.02 -20.43 22.86
N GLY A 62 39.27 -19.82 21.69
CA GLY A 62 40.59 -19.70 21.08
C GLY A 62 40.57 -18.73 19.89
N ASP A 63 41.45 -17.73 19.91
CA ASP A 63 41.64 -16.75 18.84
C ASP A 63 42.34 -17.35 17.60
N GLY A 64 41.99 -16.89 16.39
CA GLY A 64 42.84 -17.10 15.21
C GLY A 64 42.14 -17.09 13.83
N GLU A 65 42.32 -15.98 13.10
CA GLU A 65 42.25 -15.81 11.63
C GLU A 65 40.98 -16.19 10.82
N ALA A 66 40.63 -15.31 9.88
CA ALA A 66 39.40 -15.38 9.09
C ALA A 66 39.45 -16.48 8.01
N SER A 67 38.48 -17.40 8.04
CA SER A 67 38.26 -18.41 7.00
C SER A 67 36.82 -18.36 6.49
N THR A 68 36.64 -18.42 5.16
CA THR A 68 35.33 -18.32 4.49
C THR A 68 34.40 -19.54 4.69
N ALA A 69 34.77 -20.48 5.57
CA ALA A 69 33.93 -21.59 5.99
C ALA A 69 32.85 -21.20 7.03
N ASP A 70 33.06 -20.12 7.80
CA ASP A 70 32.24 -19.79 8.98
C ASP A 70 30.84 -19.21 8.68
N LEU A 71 30.52 -18.93 7.42
CA LEU A 71 29.17 -18.47 7.01
C LEU A 71 28.19 -19.60 6.72
N VAL A 72 28.67 -20.85 6.59
CA VAL A 72 27.80 -22.00 6.31
C VAL A 72 27.09 -22.49 7.58
N LEU A 73 27.79 -22.46 8.72
CA LEU A 73 27.26 -22.91 10.01
C LEU A 73 26.07 -22.07 10.52
N PRO A 74 26.10 -20.72 10.55
CA PRO A 74 24.96 -19.91 10.98
C PRO A 74 23.78 -20.00 10.00
N LEU A 75 24.02 -20.17 8.70
CA LEU A 75 22.94 -20.33 7.71
C LEU A 75 22.20 -21.67 7.89
N ILE A 76 22.93 -22.75 8.16
CA ILE A 76 22.35 -24.05 8.53
C ILE A 76 21.66 -23.97 9.91
N ALA A 77 22.21 -23.22 10.88
CA ALA A 77 21.58 -23.01 12.18
C ALA A 77 20.23 -22.26 12.07
N VAL A 78 20.15 -21.20 11.26
CA VAL A 78 18.88 -20.47 11.00
C VAL A 78 17.89 -21.35 10.23
N GLY A 79 18.34 -22.10 9.23
CA GLY A 79 17.51 -23.05 8.48
C GLY A 79 16.94 -24.16 9.37
N THR A 80 17.78 -24.79 10.19
CA THR A 80 17.35 -25.83 11.15
C THR A 80 16.47 -25.27 12.26
N ALA A 81 16.72 -24.06 12.77
CA ALA A 81 15.85 -23.41 13.73
C ALA A 81 14.45 -23.13 13.14
N ALA A 82 14.37 -22.65 11.89
CA ALA A 82 13.09 -22.44 11.20
C ALA A 82 12.34 -23.78 10.96
N VAL A 83 13.05 -24.83 10.54
CA VAL A 83 12.48 -26.18 10.36
C VAL A 83 12.03 -26.78 11.70
N LEU A 84 12.80 -26.63 12.77
CA LEU A 84 12.45 -27.12 14.11
C LEU A 84 11.30 -26.32 14.73
N ALA A 85 11.20 -25.01 14.48
CA ALA A 85 10.07 -24.19 14.89
C ALA A 85 8.79 -24.57 14.11
N GLY A 86 8.88 -24.74 12.79
CA GLY A 86 7.77 -25.19 11.94
C GLY A 86 7.31 -26.61 12.29
N TYR A 87 8.24 -27.55 12.45
CA TYR A 87 7.97 -28.91 12.90
C TYR A 87 7.45 -28.94 14.34
N GLY A 88 7.96 -28.09 15.23
CA GLY A 88 7.46 -27.93 16.60
C GLY A 88 6.02 -27.43 16.63
N TYR A 89 5.67 -26.47 15.79
CA TYR A 89 4.31 -25.95 15.62
C TYR A 89 3.35 -27.02 15.05
N LEU A 90 3.77 -27.73 13.99
CA LEU A 90 3.01 -28.85 13.39
C LEU A 90 2.86 -30.04 14.35
N ARG A 91 3.91 -30.38 15.11
CA ARG A 91 3.88 -31.44 16.12
C ARG A 91 3.00 -31.05 17.30
N ARG A 92 3.05 -29.80 17.78
CA ARG A 92 2.20 -29.29 18.86
C ARG A 92 0.72 -29.26 18.47
N THR A 93 0.39 -28.88 17.24
CA THR A 93 -0.98 -28.90 16.71
C THR A 93 -1.50 -30.31 16.44
N ARG A 94 -0.64 -31.27 16.06
CA ARG A 94 -1.01 -32.70 15.95
C ARG A 94 -1.15 -33.40 17.32
N ARG A 95 -0.25 -33.16 18.29
CA ARG A 95 -0.34 -33.71 19.66
C ARG A 95 -1.53 -33.16 20.44
N ALA A 96 -2.01 -31.95 20.11
CA ALA A 96 -3.24 -31.40 20.67
C ALA A 96 -4.52 -32.10 20.18
N ARG A 97 -4.47 -32.83 19.06
CA ARG A 97 -5.61 -33.58 18.50
C ARG A 97 -5.63 -35.07 18.86
N THR A 98 -4.63 -35.57 19.59
CA THR A 98 -4.45 -36.99 19.92
C THR A 98 -4.35 -37.25 21.43
N ARG A 99 -4.84 -36.32 22.26
CA ARG A 99 -5.07 -36.57 23.70
C ARG A 99 -6.49 -37.08 23.93
N THR A 100 -6.68 -38.38 23.71
CA THR A 100 -7.87 -39.09 24.17
C THR A 100 -7.71 -39.40 25.66
N THR A 101 -7.89 -38.37 26.51
CA THR A 101 -8.00 -38.54 27.96
C THR A 101 -9.41 -38.12 28.37
N PRO A 102 -10.26 -39.03 28.88
CA PRO A 102 -11.59 -38.68 29.33
C PRO A 102 -11.49 -37.98 30.70
N GLY A 103 -11.22 -36.67 30.66
CA GLY A 103 -11.18 -35.79 31.82
C GLY A 103 -11.55 -34.38 31.36
N GLY A 104 -12.55 -33.77 32.01
CA GLY A 104 -13.19 -32.55 31.53
C GLY A 104 -12.20 -31.44 31.20
N ALA A 105 -12.08 -31.10 29.91
CA ALA A 105 -11.29 -29.96 29.49
C ALA A 105 -11.92 -28.67 30.05
N PRO A 106 -11.15 -27.76 30.67
CA PRO A 106 -11.68 -26.45 31.02
C PRO A 106 -12.18 -25.78 29.74
N VAL A 107 -13.38 -25.21 29.80
CA VAL A 107 -13.98 -24.47 28.68
C VAL A 107 -13.03 -23.34 28.32
N ARG A 108 -12.24 -23.53 27.26
CA ARG A 108 -11.39 -22.49 26.69
C ARG A 108 -12.33 -21.34 26.32
N PRO A 109 -12.12 -20.11 26.83
CA PRO A 109 -13.01 -19.00 26.52
C PRO A 109 -13.13 -18.89 25.01
N ALA A 110 -14.37 -18.78 24.53
CA ALA A 110 -14.64 -18.61 23.12
C ALA A 110 -13.81 -17.41 22.61
N GLY A 111 -13.10 -17.60 21.49
CA GLY A 111 -12.40 -16.48 20.86
C GLY A 111 -13.39 -15.36 20.52
N PRO A 112 -12.91 -14.11 20.36
CA PRO A 112 -13.79 -12.99 20.01
C PRO A 112 -14.67 -13.35 18.80
N PRO A 113 -15.95 -12.95 18.80
CA PRO A 113 -16.86 -13.31 17.71
C PRO A 113 -16.32 -12.79 16.36
N PRO A 114 -16.57 -13.49 15.24
CA PRO A 114 -15.95 -13.16 13.96
C PRO A 114 -16.10 -11.68 13.54
N ALA A 115 -17.27 -11.07 13.81
CA ALA A 115 -17.51 -9.64 13.55
C ALA A 115 -16.58 -8.70 14.35
N ALA A 116 -16.28 -9.02 15.62
CA ALA A 116 -15.35 -8.24 16.43
C ALA A 116 -13.88 -8.45 16.03
N LEU A 117 -13.55 -9.57 15.38
CA LEU A 117 -12.22 -9.80 14.80
C LEU A 117 -12.07 -9.03 13.48
N ASP A 118 -13.13 -8.98 12.67
CA ASP A 118 -13.19 -8.24 11.41
C ASP A 118 -13.07 -6.72 11.64
N GLU A 119 -13.78 -6.18 12.64
CA GLU A 119 -13.66 -4.76 13.00
C GLU A 119 -12.25 -4.41 13.50
N ARG A 120 -11.66 -5.22 14.37
CA ARG A 120 -10.25 -5.03 14.80
C ARG A 120 -9.25 -5.09 13.65
N ALA A 121 -9.54 -5.86 12.60
CA ALA A 121 -8.72 -5.90 11.39
C ALA A 121 -8.92 -4.63 10.52
N ARG A 122 -10.12 -4.04 10.49
CA ARG A 122 -10.36 -2.72 9.89
C ARG A 122 -9.60 -1.63 10.62
N GLU A 123 -9.76 -1.55 11.94
CA GLU A 123 -9.07 -0.60 12.82
C GLU A 123 -7.55 -0.68 12.60
N ALA A 124 -6.97 -1.88 12.72
CA ALA A 124 -5.52 -2.08 12.55
C ALA A 124 -4.99 -1.68 11.15
N LEU A 125 -5.78 -1.81 10.08
CA LEU A 125 -5.39 -1.34 8.75
C LEU A 125 -5.41 0.20 8.65
N VAL A 126 -6.40 0.85 9.24
CA VAL A 126 -6.51 2.33 9.26
C VAL A 126 -5.39 2.92 10.11
N GLU A 127 -5.11 2.35 11.28
CA GLU A 127 -4.04 2.81 12.16
C GLU A 127 -2.66 2.63 11.52
N ALA A 128 -2.37 1.47 10.92
CA ALA A 128 -1.09 1.19 10.29
C ALA A 128 -0.83 2.06 9.04
N ASP A 129 -1.85 2.34 8.23
CA ASP A 129 -1.74 3.33 7.15
C ASP A 129 -1.46 4.74 7.71
N GLY A 130 -2.07 5.11 8.83
CA GLY A 130 -1.76 6.34 9.54
C GLY A 130 -0.29 6.42 10.01
N TRP A 131 0.23 5.37 10.66
CA TRP A 131 1.63 5.31 11.12
C TRP A 131 2.62 5.44 9.95
N VAL A 132 2.37 4.71 8.86
CA VAL A 132 3.20 4.74 7.66
C VAL A 132 3.16 6.13 7.00
N ARG A 133 1.99 6.76 6.89
CA ARG A 133 1.85 8.10 6.29
C ARG A 133 2.54 9.18 7.12
N THR A 134 2.27 9.26 8.43
CA THR A 134 2.97 10.20 9.33
C THR A 134 4.49 9.99 9.30
N SER A 135 4.95 8.75 9.28
CA SER A 135 6.39 8.44 9.20
C SER A 135 7.00 8.87 7.86
N ARG A 136 6.28 8.74 6.74
CA ARG A 136 6.70 9.24 5.42
C ARG A 136 6.75 10.77 5.36
N GLU A 137 5.76 11.44 5.94
CA GLU A 137 5.70 12.90 6.03
C GLU A 137 6.93 13.45 6.77
N GLU A 138 7.26 12.90 7.94
CA GLU A 138 8.45 13.34 8.68
C GLU A 138 9.76 13.02 7.97
N LEU A 139 9.85 11.84 7.35
CA LEU A 139 11.04 11.42 6.62
C LEU A 139 11.37 12.43 5.51
N ALA A 140 10.37 12.96 4.81
CA ALA A 140 10.57 13.98 3.77
C ALA A 140 11.16 15.29 4.32
N PHE A 141 10.73 15.76 5.50
CA PHE A 141 11.32 16.94 6.15
C PHE A 141 12.75 16.66 6.64
N ALA A 142 12.99 15.47 7.22
CA ALA A 142 14.34 15.06 7.63
C ALA A 142 15.30 14.90 6.42
N GLU A 143 14.79 14.41 5.29
CA GLU A 143 15.55 14.25 4.05
C GLU A 143 15.91 15.59 3.41
N ALA A 144 14.99 16.56 3.43
CA ALA A 144 15.25 17.92 2.95
C ALA A 144 16.33 18.66 3.77
N LEU A 145 16.43 18.37 5.07
CA LEU A 145 17.42 18.97 5.97
C LEU A 145 18.77 18.24 5.97
N HIS A 146 18.76 16.90 6.02
CA HIS A 146 19.97 16.09 6.27
C HIS A 146 20.46 15.31 5.04
N GLY A 147 19.67 15.30 3.95
CA GLY A 147 19.97 14.58 2.72
C GLY A 147 19.67 13.07 2.76
N THR A 148 19.41 12.49 1.59
CA THR A 148 19.02 11.08 1.39
C THR A 148 19.96 10.09 2.07
N ALA A 149 21.27 10.35 2.07
CA ALA A 149 22.26 9.47 2.67
C ALA A 149 22.13 9.39 4.20
N ALA A 150 21.83 10.51 4.87
CA ALA A 150 21.66 10.55 6.32
C ALA A 150 20.38 9.82 6.75
N VAL A 151 19.28 9.98 6.00
CA VAL A 151 17.98 9.36 6.34
C VAL A 151 17.84 7.89 5.93
N ALA A 152 18.83 7.31 5.25
CA ALA A 152 18.74 5.99 4.62
C ALA A 152 18.25 4.83 5.54
N PRO A 153 18.62 4.74 6.84
CA PRO A 153 18.10 3.71 7.75
C PRO A 153 16.58 3.80 7.93
N TRP A 154 16.05 5.01 8.18
CA TRP A 154 14.62 5.25 8.37
C TRP A 154 13.83 5.10 7.09
N ALA A 155 14.40 5.50 5.95
CA ALA A 155 13.83 5.23 4.63
C ALA A 155 13.71 3.72 4.35
N ARG A 156 14.66 2.91 4.84
CA ARG A 156 14.56 1.45 4.77
C ARG A 156 13.47 0.90 5.68
N ALA A 157 13.44 1.29 6.96
CA ALA A 157 12.43 0.82 7.91
C ALA A 157 11.00 1.18 7.48
N LEU A 158 10.82 2.37 6.88
CA LEU A 158 9.55 2.78 6.28
C LEU A 158 9.13 1.86 5.12
N ARG A 159 10.03 1.58 4.17
CA ARG A 159 9.74 0.64 3.06
C ARG A 159 9.39 -0.77 3.54
N GLU A 160 10.03 -1.23 4.62
CA GLU A 160 9.73 -2.53 5.23
C GLU A 160 8.34 -2.53 5.92
N ALA A 161 7.96 -1.43 6.59
CA ALA A 161 6.61 -1.26 7.14
C ALA A 161 5.53 -1.13 6.05
N GLU A 162 5.83 -0.41 4.95
CA GLU A 162 4.98 -0.32 3.75
C GLU A 162 4.75 -1.69 3.11
N ALA A 163 5.77 -2.55 3.06
CA ALA A 163 5.65 -3.92 2.54
C ALA A 163 4.72 -4.80 3.40
N GLU A 164 4.80 -4.69 4.73
CA GLU A 164 3.91 -5.39 5.65
C GLU A 164 2.45 -4.90 5.57
N LEU A 165 2.24 -3.58 5.52
CA LEU A 165 0.93 -2.97 5.29
C LEU A 165 0.33 -3.39 3.93
N SER A 166 1.13 -3.39 2.86
CA SER A 166 0.72 -3.86 1.54
C SER A 166 0.36 -5.34 1.56
N ALA A 167 1.09 -6.17 2.31
CA ALA A 167 0.76 -7.57 2.49
C ALA A 167 -0.55 -7.76 3.29
N ALA A 168 -0.84 -6.91 4.28
CA ALA A 168 -2.10 -6.90 5.01
C ALA A 168 -3.29 -6.51 4.10
N PHE A 169 -3.16 -5.44 3.31
CA PHE A 169 -4.20 -5.05 2.33
C PHE A 169 -4.46 -6.14 1.28
N ARG A 170 -3.43 -6.85 0.79
CA ARG A 170 -3.65 -8.01 -0.11
C ARG A 170 -4.41 -9.15 0.54
N ILE A 171 -4.26 -9.39 1.86
CA ILE A 171 -5.06 -10.39 2.57
C ILE A 171 -6.50 -9.88 2.69
N ARG A 172 -6.67 -8.59 3.00
CA ARG A 172 -7.99 -7.99 3.14
C ARG A 172 -8.79 -7.96 1.84
N GLN A 173 -8.15 -7.63 0.71
CA GLN A 173 -8.80 -7.64 -0.60
C GLN A 173 -9.39 -9.02 -0.92
N ARG A 174 -8.62 -10.10 -0.76
CA ARG A 174 -9.13 -11.47 -0.95
C ARG A 174 -10.27 -11.79 0.02
N TYR A 175 -10.15 -11.42 1.29
CA TYR A 175 -11.18 -11.65 2.31
C TYR A 175 -12.51 -10.95 1.99
N ASP A 176 -12.45 -9.73 1.45
CA ASP A 176 -13.60 -8.93 0.99
C ASP A 176 -14.17 -9.44 -0.35
N ASP A 177 -13.35 -10.09 -1.19
CA ASP A 177 -13.79 -10.75 -2.43
C ASP A 177 -14.36 -12.17 -2.19
N GLY A 178 -14.26 -12.70 -0.96
CA GLY A 178 -14.85 -13.97 -0.52
C GLY A 178 -13.84 -15.01 -0.02
N ASP A 179 -12.56 -14.84 -0.32
CA ASP A 179 -11.51 -15.84 -0.09
C ASP A 179 -10.74 -15.67 1.25
N PRO A 180 -10.64 -16.71 2.09
CA PRO A 180 -11.22 -18.04 1.93
C PRO A 180 -12.70 -18.09 2.32
N GLU A 181 -13.43 -19.06 1.77
CA GLU A 181 -14.83 -19.32 2.12
C GLU A 181 -15.00 -19.91 3.53
N ASP A 182 -14.03 -20.71 4.00
CA ASP A 182 -14.20 -21.50 5.21
C ASP A 182 -14.08 -20.67 6.51
N PRO A 183 -14.91 -20.91 7.54
CA PRO A 183 -14.90 -20.10 8.76
C PRO A 183 -13.59 -20.11 9.55
N ALA A 184 -12.74 -21.13 9.41
CA ALA A 184 -11.45 -21.18 10.09
C ALA A 184 -10.40 -20.36 9.33
N GLY A 185 -10.32 -20.50 8.01
CA GLY A 185 -9.51 -19.68 7.13
C GLY A 185 -9.87 -18.20 7.24
N ARG A 186 -11.17 -17.85 7.30
CA ARG A 186 -11.61 -16.45 7.49
C ARG A 186 -11.07 -15.84 8.78
N ARG A 187 -11.12 -16.57 9.91
CA ARG A 187 -10.52 -16.14 11.17
C ARG A 187 -8.99 -16.04 11.09
N GLN A 188 -8.33 -16.95 10.36
CA GLN A 188 -6.88 -16.91 10.17
C GLN A 188 -6.44 -15.72 9.31
N ALA A 189 -7.20 -15.37 8.26
CA ALA A 189 -6.95 -14.21 7.41
C ALA A 189 -7.03 -12.89 8.21
N LEU A 190 -8.08 -12.72 9.02
CA LEU A 190 -8.26 -11.55 9.89
C LEU A 190 -7.16 -11.44 10.95
N ALA A 191 -6.77 -12.55 11.59
CA ALA A 191 -5.64 -12.56 12.52
C ALA A 191 -4.32 -12.17 11.82
N ALA A 192 -4.06 -12.70 10.62
CA ALA A 192 -2.87 -12.38 9.84
C ALA A 192 -2.82 -10.90 9.39
N ILE A 193 -3.97 -10.26 9.12
CA ILE A 193 -4.05 -8.80 8.89
C ILE A 193 -3.56 -8.05 10.13
N ILE A 194 -4.15 -8.34 11.29
CA ILE A 194 -3.82 -7.66 12.56
C ILE A 194 -2.33 -7.84 12.90
N ASP A 195 -1.78 -9.04 12.74
CA ASP A 195 -0.39 -9.32 13.10
C ASP A 195 0.62 -8.66 12.13
N ARG A 196 0.27 -8.49 10.84
CA ARG A 196 1.08 -7.71 9.88
C ARG A 196 1.02 -6.21 10.14
N CYS A 197 -0.15 -5.66 10.46
CA CYS A 197 -0.27 -4.26 10.89
C CYS A 197 0.58 -3.99 12.14
N ARG A 198 0.55 -4.89 13.13
CA ARG A 198 1.42 -4.81 14.32
C ARG A 198 2.91 -4.89 13.98
N GLU A 199 3.30 -5.72 13.01
CA GLU A 199 4.69 -5.81 12.55
C GLU A 199 5.15 -4.51 11.88
N ALA A 200 4.33 -3.92 11.00
CA ALA A 200 4.59 -2.60 10.43
C ALA A 200 4.79 -1.53 11.52
N GLY A 201 3.92 -1.53 12.54
CA GLY A 201 4.06 -0.67 13.72
C GLY A 201 5.37 -0.90 14.49
N ARG A 202 5.70 -2.15 14.82
CA ARG A 202 6.95 -2.50 15.53
C ARG A 202 8.21 -2.00 14.83
N ARG A 203 8.26 -2.09 13.49
CA ARG A 203 9.42 -1.62 12.70
C ARG A 203 9.60 -0.11 12.81
N LEU A 204 8.51 0.65 12.77
CA LEU A 204 8.54 2.10 12.95
C LEU A 204 8.87 2.48 14.40
N ASP A 205 8.33 1.76 15.39
CA ASP A 205 8.62 1.96 16.81
C ASP A 205 10.10 1.73 17.15
N ALA A 206 10.75 0.70 16.56
CA ALA A 206 12.15 0.39 16.81
C ALA A 206 13.11 1.54 16.42
N GLU A 207 12.81 2.22 15.31
CA GLU A 207 13.67 3.28 14.76
C GLU A 207 13.34 4.69 15.29
N ALA A 208 12.20 4.86 15.97
CA ALA A 208 11.66 6.16 16.36
C ALA A 208 12.63 7.00 17.23
N ALA A 209 13.26 6.38 18.23
CA ALA A 209 14.23 7.07 19.09
C ALA A 209 15.52 7.46 18.33
N GLY A 210 15.89 6.70 17.30
CA GLY A 210 16.99 7.07 16.40
C GLY A 210 16.62 8.28 15.54
N PHE A 211 15.41 8.28 15.00
CA PHE A 211 14.89 9.34 14.16
C PHE A 211 14.78 10.67 14.92
N ASP A 212 14.35 10.63 16.17
CA ASP A 212 14.30 11.80 17.06
C ASP A 212 15.70 12.39 17.32
N ARG A 213 16.72 11.54 17.47
CA ARG A 213 18.10 11.98 17.62
C ARG A 213 18.64 12.64 16.35
N LEU A 214 18.30 12.13 15.17
CA LEU A 214 18.61 12.77 13.88
C LEU A 214 17.95 14.15 13.82
N ARG A 215 16.62 14.21 13.94
CA ARG A 215 15.83 15.43 13.76
C ARG A 215 16.14 16.52 14.79
N GLY A 216 16.46 16.16 16.03
CA GLY A 216 17.01 17.07 17.03
C GLY A 216 16.12 18.23 17.50
N LEU A 217 14.83 18.25 17.14
CA LEU A 217 13.93 19.41 17.32
C LEU A 217 13.83 19.92 18.77
N GLU A 218 13.94 19.03 19.75
CA GLU A 218 13.91 19.38 21.18
C GLU A 218 15.27 19.85 21.73
N ARG A 219 16.33 19.83 20.91
CA ARG A 219 17.66 20.37 21.22
C ARG A 219 17.83 21.76 20.59
N ASP A 220 17.66 21.83 19.27
CA ASP A 220 17.61 23.06 18.48
C ASP A 220 16.63 22.84 17.31
N ALA A 221 15.63 23.71 17.20
CA ALA A 221 14.62 23.67 16.15
C ALA A 221 14.84 24.74 15.06
N ARG A 222 15.83 25.63 15.20
CA ARG A 222 15.97 26.83 14.38
C ARG A 222 16.09 26.52 12.88
N GLU A 223 16.98 25.60 12.52
CA GLU A 223 17.19 25.18 11.12
C GLU A 223 15.92 24.54 10.53
N ALA A 224 15.20 23.75 11.32
CA ALA A 224 13.94 23.12 10.90
C ALA A 224 12.78 24.13 10.78
N LEU A 225 12.75 25.18 11.61
CA LEU A 225 11.84 26.32 11.47
C LEU A 225 12.14 27.11 10.18
N GLU A 226 13.41 27.46 9.94
CA GLU A 226 13.86 28.16 8.73
C GLU A 226 13.48 27.38 7.45
N ALA A 227 13.65 26.05 7.45
CA ALA A 227 13.24 25.18 6.35
C ALA A 227 11.71 25.09 6.18
N ALA A 228 10.95 24.96 7.28
CA ALA A 228 9.49 24.94 7.23
C ALA A 228 8.89 26.26 6.71
N GLU A 229 9.50 27.41 7.06
CA GLU A 229 9.14 28.71 6.50
C GLU A 229 9.47 28.83 5.00
N ALA A 230 10.63 28.32 4.57
CA ALA A 230 10.97 28.26 3.15
C ALA A 230 9.91 27.43 2.38
N ARG A 231 9.46 26.31 2.97
CA ARG A 231 8.38 25.49 2.43
C ARG A 231 7.01 26.19 2.42
N VAL A 232 6.68 27.02 3.42
CA VAL A 232 5.49 27.92 3.39
C VAL A 232 5.56 28.88 2.20
N ARG A 233 6.72 29.53 1.98
CA ARG A 233 6.90 30.49 0.87
C ARG A 233 6.77 29.80 -0.49
N GLU A 234 7.39 28.62 -0.67
CA GLU A 234 7.28 27.82 -1.90
C GLU A 234 5.83 27.36 -2.16
N LEU A 235 5.18 26.77 -1.15
CA LEU A 235 3.81 26.26 -1.31
C LEU A 235 2.78 27.38 -1.47
N THR A 236 2.99 28.56 -0.90
CA THR A 236 2.17 29.75 -1.19
C THR A 236 2.25 30.12 -2.68
N ALA A 237 3.45 30.19 -3.25
CA ALA A 237 3.63 30.51 -4.67
C ALA A 237 3.00 29.45 -5.58
N ARG A 238 3.18 28.15 -5.26
CA ARG A 238 2.58 27.05 -6.03
C ARG A 238 1.06 26.96 -5.88
N ALA A 239 0.50 27.24 -4.70
CA ALA A 239 -0.94 27.28 -4.48
C ALA A 239 -1.62 28.38 -5.31
N GLU A 240 -1.01 29.56 -5.40
CA GLU A 240 -1.51 30.64 -6.26
C GLU A 240 -1.39 30.28 -7.76
N ALA A 241 -0.28 29.68 -8.19
CA ALA A 241 -0.14 29.17 -9.56
C ALA A 241 -1.20 28.08 -9.88
N ALA A 242 -1.42 27.14 -8.97
CA ALA A 242 -2.45 26.10 -9.08
C ALA A 242 -3.86 26.71 -9.15
N ARG A 243 -4.17 27.73 -8.34
CA ARG A 243 -5.45 28.46 -8.37
C ARG A 243 -5.70 29.13 -9.73
N VAL A 244 -4.69 29.78 -10.30
CA VAL A 244 -4.76 30.39 -11.64
C VAL A 244 -4.92 29.33 -12.72
N THR A 245 -4.15 28.24 -12.66
CA THR A 245 -4.23 27.11 -13.60
C THR A 245 -5.62 26.46 -13.56
N LEU A 246 -6.18 26.19 -12.38
CA LEU A 246 -7.52 25.61 -12.23
C LEU A 246 -8.61 26.50 -12.84
N GLY A 247 -8.50 27.82 -12.66
CA GLY A 247 -9.36 28.79 -13.34
C GLY A 247 -9.22 28.77 -14.88
N GLY A 248 -8.03 28.47 -15.40
CA GLY A 248 -7.80 28.23 -16.83
C GLY A 248 -8.43 26.92 -17.33
N LEU A 249 -8.25 25.82 -16.60
CA LEU A 249 -8.84 24.52 -16.92
C LEU A 249 -10.37 24.58 -16.96
N GLY A 250 -11.00 25.23 -15.97
CA GLY A 250 -12.45 25.38 -15.89
C GLY A 250 -13.08 26.26 -16.98
N ARG A 251 -12.26 26.98 -17.79
CA ARG A 251 -12.72 27.66 -19.02
C ARG A 251 -12.53 26.82 -20.29
N ARG A 252 -11.65 25.81 -20.26
CA ARG A 252 -11.26 25.01 -21.43
C ARG A 252 -11.96 23.66 -21.50
N TYR A 253 -12.28 23.06 -20.35
CA TYR A 253 -12.86 21.73 -20.22
C TYR A 253 -14.21 21.77 -19.50
N ALA A 254 -14.99 20.69 -19.60
CA ALA A 254 -16.25 20.57 -18.88
C ALA A 254 -16.05 20.60 -17.35
N PRO A 255 -17.04 21.06 -16.55
CA PRO A 255 -16.93 21.08 -15.08
C PRO A 255 -16.59 19.73 -14.44
N SER A 256 -16.99 18.62 -15.07
CA SER A 256 -16.63 17.24 -14.65
C SER A 256 -15.13 16.98 -14.70
N ALA A 257 -14.39 17.59 -15.63
CA ALA A 257 -12.95 17.44 -15.76
C ALA A 257 -12.19 18.01 -14.54
N THR A 258 -12.68 19.12 -13.99
CA THR A 258 -12.09 19.79 -12.81
C THR A 258 -12.69 19.35 -11.47
N ALA A 259 -13.85 18.68 -11.48
CA ALA A 259 -14.53 18.18 -10.28
C ALA A 259 -13.63 17.41 -9.29
N PRO A 260 -12.62 16.61 -9.73
CA PRO A 260 -11.73 15.90 -8.81
C PRO A 260 -10.98 16.78 -7.82
N VAL A 261 -10.65 18.03 -8.18
CA VAL A 261 -9.80 18.97 -7.40
C VAL A 261 -10.55 20.23 -6.95
N THR A 262 -11.88 20.24 -7.11
CA THR A 262 -12.73 21.35 -6.64
C THR A 262 -12.52 21.60 -5.14
N GLY A 263 -12.23 22.84 -4.78
CA GLY A 263 -11.96 23.25 -3.39
C GLY A 263 -10.51 23.08 -2.93
N TYR A 264 -9.64 22.40 -3.69
CA TYR A 264 -8.24 22.16 -3.28
C TYR A 264 -7.47 23.47 -3.04
N ALA A 265 -7.69 24.50 -3.86
CA ALA A 265 -7.07 25.82 -3.67
C ALA A 265 -7.49 26.51 -2.36
N GLY A 266 -8.76 26.35 -1.93
CA GLY A 266 -9.24 26.90 -0.67
C GLY A 266 -8.65 26.16 0.54
N GLN A 267 -8.68 24.82 0.50
CA GLN A 267 -8.06 23.98 1.52
C GLN A 267 -6.54 24.20 1.63
N ALA A 268 -5.86 24.47 0.51
CA ALA A 268 -4.44 24.82 0.49
C ALA A 268 -4.19 26.17 1.19
N ALA A 269 -5.00 27.20 0.92
CA ALA A 269 -4.90 28.50 1.59
C ALA A 269 -5.16 28.40 3.11
N GLU A 270 -6.19 27.66 3.53
CA GLU A 270 -6.47 27.38 4.94
C GLU A 270 -5.32 26.63 5.62
N GLY A 271 -4.76 25.61 4.95
CA GLY A 271 -3.62 24.84 5.45
C GLY A 271 -2.34 25.66 5.57
N LEU A 272 -2.09 26.60 4.65
CA LEU A 272 -0.97 27.54 4.71
C LEU A 272 -1.12 28.54 5.86
N ALA A 273 -2.32 29.10 6.06
CA ALA A 273 -2.60 30.01 7.18
C ALA A 273 -2.41 29.30 8.53
N PHE A 274 -2.89 28.06 8.65
CA PHE A 274 -2.66 27.22 9.84
C PHE A 274 -1.17 26.92 10.05
N ALA A 275 -0.42 26.61 8.98
CA ALA A 275 1.01 26.35 9.09
C ALA A 275 1.78 27.60 9.57
N ALA A 276 1.45 28.79 9.07
CA ALA A 276 2.05 30.05 9.50
C ALA A 276 1.82 30.32 11.00
N ASP A 277 0.57 30.27 11.48
CA ASP A 277 0.24 30.40 12.92
C ASP A 277 1.03 29.42 13.79
N ARG A 278 1.18 28.18 13.33
CA ARG A 278 1.91 27.15 14.06
C ARG A 278 3.43 27.39 14.09
N LEU A 279 4.02 27.93 13.03
CA LEU A 279 5.43 28.34 13.02
C LEU A 279 5.69 29.56 13.90
N ASP A 280 4.79 30.56 13.88
CA ASP A 280 4.88 31.74 14.75
C ASP A 280 4.83 31.35 16.23
N ARG A 281 3.89 30.46 16.60
CA ARG A 281 3.81 29.88 17.96
C ARG A 281 5.01 28.99 18.30
N ALA A 282 5.63 28.35 17.32
CA ALA A 282 6.82 27.53 17.53
C ALA A 282 8.05 28.39 17.84
N ARG A 283 8.25 29.52 17.13
CA ARG A 283 9.31 30.50 17.43
C ARG A 283 9.14 31.07 18.84
N GLY A 284 7.95 31.60 19.16
CA GLY A 284 7.69 32.16 20.49
C GLY A 284 7.89 31.16 21.65
N ALA A 285 7.62 29.86 21.41
CA ALA A 285 7.94 28.81 22.38
C ALA A 285 9.46 28.54 22.48
N ALA A 286 10.18 28.53 21.36
CA ALA A 286 11.63 28.35 21.34
C ALA A 286 12.37 29.52 22.02
N ASP A 287 11.97 30.76 21.74
CA ASP A 287 12.51 31.97 22.36
C ASP A 287 12.23 32.01 23.88
N GLY A 288 11.06 31.50 24.29
CA GLY A 288 10.69 31.29 25.70
C GLY A 288 11.37 30.07 26.36
N GLY A 289 12.20 29.31 25.65
CA GLY A 289 12.91 28.13 26.16
C GLY A 289 12.10 26.83 26.22
N ASP A 290 10.82 26.84 25.85
CA ASP A 290 9.92 25.68 25.81
C ASP A 290 10.11 24.88 24.51
N ARG A 291 11.24 24.17 24.46
CA ARG A 291 11.66 23.38 23.28
C ARG A 291 10.68 22.26 22.91
N ALA A 292 10.01 21.65 23.90
CA ALA A 292 9.05 20.57 23.65
C ALA A 292 7.80 21.11 22.94
N ARG A 293 7.26 22.24 23.41
CA ARG A 293 6.15 22.93 22.75
C ARG A 293 6.55 23.48 21.38
N ALA A 294 7.76 24.02 21.24
CA ALA A 294 8.27 24.47 19.94
C ALA A 294 8.29 23.33 18.92
N ALA A 295 8.87 22.18 19.27
CA ALA A 295 8.89 20.98 18.44
C ALA A 295 7.47 20.50 18.08
N GLY A 296 6.55 20.44 19.05
CA GLY A 296 5.15 20.04 18.82
C GLY A 296 4.38 20.99 17.88
N ARG A 297 4.63 22.31 17.95
CA ARG A 297 4.00 23.29 17.05
C ARG A 297 4.63 23.25 15.65
N LEU A 298 5.94 23.12 15.53
CA LEU A 298 6.64 22.90 14.25
C LEU A 298 6.11 21.63 13.54
N ARG A 299 6.01 20.51 14.25
CA ARG A 299 5.43 19.26 13.70
C ARG A 299 4.00 19.45 13.17
N ALA A 300 3.20 20.30 13.81
CA ALA A 300 1.84 20.59 13.35
C ALA A 300 1.83 21.40 12.05
N ALA A 301 2.77 22.36 11.90
CA ALA A 301 2.97 23.09 10.65
C ALA A 301 3.45 22.16 9.52
N GLU A 302 4.46 21.32 9.77
CA GLU A 302 4.98 20.33 8.81
C GLU A 302 3.89 19.38 8.29
N GLY A 303 3.06 18.83 9.17
CA GLY A 303 1.93 17.98 8.77
C GLY A 303 0.87 18.71 7.95
N ALA A 304 0.65 20.01 8.19
CA ALA A 304 -0.21 20.84 7.35
C ALA A 304 0.41 21.10 5.97
N LEU A 305 1.70 21.44 5.92
CA LEU A 305 2.45 21.66 4.67
C LEU A 305 2.51 20.41 3.79
N ALA A 306 2.62 19.22 4.38
CA ALA A 306 2.52 17.96 3.64
C ALA A 306 1.16 17.80 2.94
N ARG A 307 0.05 18.09 3.62
CA ARG A 307 -1.29 18.07 3.02
C ARG A 307 -1.50 19.15 1.96
N VAL A 308 -0.99 20.36 2.19
CA VAL A 308 -0.99 21.44 1.18
C VAL A 308 -0.25 20.98 -0.09
N GLY A 309 0.90 20.30 0.06
CA GLY A 309 1.63 19.69 -1.04
C GLY A 309 0.75 18.75 -1.89
N VAL A 310 0.07 17.79 -1.25
CA VAL A 310 -0.84 16.85 -1.94
C VAL A 310 -1.94 17.58 -2.73
N LEU A 311 -2.56 18.62 -2.14
CA LEU A 311 -3.61 19.41 -2.80
C LEU A 311 -3.09 20.17 -4.02
N VAL A 312 -1.92 20.79 -3.91
CA VAL A 312 -1.26 21.53 -5.00
C VAL A 312 -0.84 20.57 -6.12
N GLU A 313 -0.17 19.47 -5.78
CA GLU A 313 0.27 18.44 -6.71
C GLU A 313 -0.90 17.75 -7.45
N GLY A 314 -2.06 17.62 -6.79
CA GLY A 314 -3.30 17.15 -7.42
C GLY A 314 -3.78 18.06 -8.55
N VAL A 315 -3.72 19.38 -8.37
CA VAL A 315 -4.08 20.36 -9.40
C VAL A 315 -3.04 20.39 -10.52
N GLU A 316 -1.74 20.41 -10.18
CA GLU A 316 -0.63 20.38 -11.13
C GLU A 316 -0.68 19.11 -12.02
N ARG A 317 -0.94 17.95 -11.42
CA ARG A 317 -1.12 16.67 -12.13
C ARG A 317 -2.31 16.71 -13.07
N LEU A 318 -3.48 17.15 -12.60
CA LEU A 318 -4.67 17.25 -13.45
C LEU A 318 -4.45 18.21 -14.64
N ALA A 319 -3.70 19.30 -14.42
CA ALA A 319 -3.34 20.25 -15.47
C ALA A 319 -2.46 19.64 -16.57
N ALA A 320 -1.63 18.64 -16.24
CA ALA A 320 -0.85 17.86 -17.21
C ALA A 320 -1.66 16.71 -17.85
N GLU A 321 -2.53 16.05 -17.09
CA GLU A 321 -3.34 14.92 -17.55
C GLU A 321 -4.43 15.32 -18.56
N LEU A 322 -5.10 16.47 -18.38
CA LEU A 322 -6.21 16.88 -19.26
C LEU A 322 -5.77 17.17 -20.72
N PRO A 323 -4.67 17.90 -21.00
CA PRO A 323 -4.15 18.04 -22.36
C PRO A 323 -3.71 16.71 -22.97
N ALA A 324 -2.96 15.89 -22.23
CA ALA A 324 -2.51 14.58 -22.70
C ALA A 324 -3.68 13.63 -23.02
N ALA A 325 -4.74 13.66 -22.21
CA ALA A 325 -5.96 12.93 -22.49
C ALA A 325 -6.65 13.44 -23.76
N ALA A 326 -6.78 14.77 -23.94
CA ALA A 326 -7.40 15.37 -25.11
C ALA A 326 -6.66 15.03 -26.41
N GLU A 327 -5.34 14.99 -26.40
CA GLU A 327 -4.50 14.56 -27.53
C GLU A 327 -4.70 13.08 -27.88
N LEU A 328 -4.94 12.22 -26.89
CA LEU A 328 -5.20 10.79 -27.10
C LEU A 328 -6.61 10.48 -27.63
N VAL A 329 -7.61 11.33 -27.37
CA VAL A 329 -9.02 11.03 -27.70
C VAL A 329 -9.26 10.68 -29.18
N PRO A 330 -8.79 11.46 -30.19
CA PRO A 330 -9.03 11.14 -31.60
C PRO A 330 -8.46 9.77 -32.00
N ALA A 331 -7.23 9.49 -31.58
CA ALA A 331 -6.57 8.22 -31.87
C ALA A 331 -7.21 7.04 -31.10
N ALA A 332 -7.68 7.27 -29.86
CA ALA A 332 -8.43 6.28 -29.10
C ALA A 332 -9.79 5.94 -29.74
N LEU A 333 -10.49 6.92 -30.34
CA LEU A 333 -11.69 6.68 -31.14
C LEU A 333 -11.40 5.79 -32.35
N THR A 334 -10.41 6.15 -33.19
CA THR A 334 -10.03 5.35 -34.36
C THR A 334 -9.58 3.94 -33.94
N GLY A 335 -8.82 3.81 -32.85
CA GLY A 335 -8.42 2.52 -32.29
C GLY A 335 -9.60 1.67 -31.81
N ALA A 336 -10.60 2.29 -31.19
CA ALA A 336 -11.83 1.62 -30.78
C ALA A 336 -12.66 1.14 -31.98
N GLU A 337 -12.84 1.97 -33.00
CA GLU A 337 -13.56 1.61 -34.23
C GLU A 337 -12.87 0.46 -34.97
N ALA A 338 -11.54 0.50 -35.08
CA ALA A 338 -10.74 -0.58 -35.65
C ALA A 338 -10.84 -1.89 -34.85
N LEU A 339 -10.84 -1.82 -33.51
CA LEU A 339 -11.03 -2.98 -32.64
C LEU A 339 -12.43 -3.61 -32.86
N LEU A 340 -13.48 -2.79 -32.86
CA LEU A 340 -14.86 -3.25 -33.09
C LEU A 340 -15.03 -3.86 -34.50
N ALA A 341 -14.43 -3.27 -35.53
CA ALA A 341 -14.38 -3.84 -36.88
C ALA A 341 -13.64 -5.20 -36.90
N GLY A 342 -12.54 -5.33 -36.16
CA GLY A 342 -11.84 -6.60 -35.94
C GLY A 342 -12.71 -7.65 -35.25
N VAL A 343 -13.49 -7.27 -34.23
CA VAL A 343 -14.44 -8.17 -33.54
C VAL A 343 -15.55 -8.62 -34.49
N ARG A 344 -16.14 -7.72 -35.29
CA ARG A 344 -17.15 -8.05 -36.32
C ARG A 344 -16.62 -9.08 -37.31
N ARG A 345 -15.43 -8.85 -37.87
CA ARG A 345 -14.75 -9.77 -38.80
C ARG A 345 -14.54 -11.15 -38.18
N ARG A 346 -13.93 -11.23 -37.00
CA ARG A 346 -13.74 -12.50 -36.26
C ARG A 346 -15.06 -13.18 -35.89
N SER A 347 -16.17 -12.45 -35.78
CA SER A 347 -17.49 -13.04 -35.54
C SER A 347 -18.10 -13.64 -36.80
N ALA A 348 -17.91 -12.99 -37.96
CA ALA A 348 -18.38 -13.51 -39.25
C ALA A 348 -17.60 -14.77 -39.67
N GLU A 349 -16.27 -14.74 -39.52
CA GLU A 349 -15.36 -15.86 -39.80
C GLU A 349 -15.67 -17.12 -38.97
N ARG A 350 -16.17 -16.95 -37.73
CA ARG A 350 -16.40 -18.08 -36.80
C ARG A 350 -17.73 -18.81 -36.97
N GLY A 351 -18.66 -18.32 -37.80
CA GLY A 351 -19.77 -19.07 -38.44
C GLY A 351 -20.83 -19.81 -37.61
N THR A 352 -20.53 -20.33 -36.41
CA THR A 352 -21.32 -21.40 -35.74
C THR A 352 -21.55 -21.17 -34.24
N ALA A 353 -21.51 -19.91 -33.78
CA ALA A 353 -21.88 -19.59 -32.41
C ALA A 353 -23.40 -19.71 -32.19
N SER A 354 -23.84 -20.09 -30.99
CA SER A 354 -25.25 -20.13 -30.61
C SER A 354 -25.94 -18.80 -30.90
N SER A 355 -27.18 -18.85 -31.41
CA SER A 355 -28.01 -17.68 -31.75
C SER A 355 -28.06 -16.64 -30.62
N ALA A 356 -28.12 -17.10 -29.36
CA ALA A 356 -28.08 -16.25 -28.18
C ALA A 356 -26.76 -15.46 -28.03
N ALA A 357 -25.61 -16.13 -28.21
CA ALA A 357 -24.29 -15.49 -28.13
C ALA A 357 -24.04 -14.50 -29.27
N VAL A 358 -24.53 -14.80 -30.48
CA VAL A 358 -24.53 -13.86 -31.61
C VAL A 358 -25.43 -12.65 -31.34
N GLY A 359 -26.59 -12.88 -30.71
CA GLY A 359 -27.50 -11.81 -30.26
C GLY A 359 -26.85 -10.89 -29.24
N GLU A 360 -26.25 -11.45 -28.18
CA GLU A 360 -25.55 -10.68 -27.15
C GLU A 360 -24.40 -9.85 -27.73
N LEU A 361 -23.54 -10.46 -28.57
CA LEU A 361 -22.45 -9.75 -29.22
C LEU A 361 -22.97 -8.60 -30.10
N ARG A 362 -24.07 -8.79 -30.82
CA ARG A 362 -24.70 -7.74 -31.63
C ARG A 362 -25.22 -6.58 -30.77
N VAL A 363 -25.79 -6.86 -29.59
CA VAL A 363 -26.21 -5.82 -28.63
C VAL A 363 -25.00 -5.06 -28.09
N ARG A 364 -23.93 -5.76 -27.68
CA ARG A 364 -22.67 -5.13 -27.21
C ARG A 364 -22.04 -4.24 -28.28
N LEU A 365 -21.99 -4.69 -29.54
CA LEU A 365 -21.47 -3.90 -30.67
C LEU A 365 -22.32 -2.65 -30.94
N ARG A 366 -23.66 -2.77 -30.95
CA ARG A 366 -24.56 -1.61 -31.12
C ARG A 366 -24.44 -0.60 -29.98
N TYR A 367 -24.29 -1.07 -28.75
CA TYR A 367 -24.01 -0.21 -27.59
C TYR A 367 -22.69 0.55 -27.79
N ALA A 368 -21.63 -0.14 -28.20
CA ALA A 368 -20.33 0.47 -28.45
C ALA A 368 -20.40 1.53 -29.56
N ASP A 369 -21.05 1.22 -30.70
CA ASP A 369 -21.25 2.17 -31.79
C ASP A 369 -22.03 3.42 -31.34
N GLY A 370 -23.05 3.24 -30.50
CA GLY A 370 -23.82 4.35 -29.91
C GLY A 370 -22.97 5.23 -29.00
N VAL A 371 -22.14 4.66 -28.13
CA VAL A 371 -21.24 5.44 -27.27
C VAL A 371 -20.20 6.20 -28.10
N LEU A 372 -19.62 5.58 -29.13
CA LEU A 372 -18.67 6.26 -30.02
C LEU A 372 -19.32 7.39 -30.83
N ALA A 373 -20.59 7.23 -31.22
CA ALA A 373 -21.35 8.31 -31.87
C ALA A 373 -21.59 9.50 -30.94
N VAL A 374 -22.05 9.27 -29.70
CA VAL A 374 -22.24 10.32 -28.70
C VAL A 374 -20.93 11.05 -28.39
N VAL A 375 -19.82 10.33 -28.26
CA VAL A 375 -18.50 10.94 -28.06
C VAL A 375 -18.10 11.82 -29.25
N ARG A 376 -18.32 11.37 -30.50
CA ARG A 376 -18.01 12.18 -31.69
C ARG A 376 -18.81 13.49 -31.74
N GLU A 377 -20.08 13.46 -31.33
CA GLU A 377 -20.93 14.65 -31.21
C GLU A 377 -20.42 15.60 -30.12
N GLU A 378 -20.12 15.07 -28.92
CA GLU A 378 -19.59 15.84 -27.77
C GLU A 378 -18.29 16.58 -28.10
N LEU A 379 -17.39 15.98 -28.88
CA LEU A 379 -16.14 16.62 -29.33
C LEU A 379 -16.35 17.84 -30.25
N THR A 380 -17.54 17.98 -30.84
CA THR A 380 -17.95 19.15 -31.64
C THR A 380 -18.86 20.11 -30.89
N GLY A 381 -19.43 19.69 -29.76
CA GLY A 381 -20.46 20.42 -29.01
C GLY A 381 -19.94 21.47 -28.02
N GLY A 382 -18.65 21.47 -27.68
CA GLY A 382 -18.04 22.47 -26.77
C GLY A 382 -16.99 21.87 -25.82
N PRO A 383 -16.79 22.47 -24.63
CA PRO A 383 -15.90 21.94 -23.60
C PRO A 383 -16.38 20.58 -23.09
N TYR A 384 -15.50 19.58 -23.12
CA TYR A 384 -15.76 18.20 -22.68
C TYR A 384 -14.75 17.76 -21.60
N ASP A 385 -14.96 16.58 -20.99
CA ASP A 385 -13.98 15.93 -20.10
C ASP A 385 -13.21 14.85 -20.90
N PRO A 386 -11.95 15.09 -21.28
CA PRO A 386 -11.19 14.15 -22.08
C PRO A 386 -10.90 12.84 -21.33
N LEU A 387 -10.74 12.87 -20.01
CA LEU A 387 -10.50 11.66 -19.22
C LEU A 387 -11.78 10.82 -19.12
N ASP A 388 -12.96 11.42 -18.96
CA ASP A 388 -14.22 10.67 -19.01
C ASP A 388 -14.56 10.16 -20.41
N VAL A 389 -14.28 10.94 -21.47
CA VAL A 389 -14.40 10.47 -22.85
C VAL A 389 -13.54 9.21 -23.06
N LEU A 390 -12.26 9.23 -22.67
CA LEU A 390 -11.40 8.03 -22.74
C LEU A 390 -11.98 6.86 -21.91
N ARG A 391 -12.44 7.11 -20.67
CA ARG A 391 -13.13 6.08 -19.86
C ARG A 391 -14.35 5.50 -20.56
N ARG A 392 -15.17 6.31 -21.24
CA ARG A 392 -16.37 5.85 -21.96
C ARG A 392 -16.00 5.02 -23.18
N VAL A 393 -15.05 5.47 -24.00
CA VAL A 393 -14.51 4.71 -25.14
C VAL A 393 -13.96 3.35 -24.70
N LEU A 394 -13.12 3.32 -23.65
CA LEU A 394 -12.52 2.09 -23.11
C LEU A 394 -13.56 1.12 -22.53
N ARG A 395 -14.59 1.64 -21.84
CA ARG A 395 -15.72 0.83 -21.34
C ARG A 395 -16.56 0.27 -22.50
N ALA A 396 -16.85 1.09 -23.52
CA ALA A 396 -17.66 0.72 -24.68
C ALA A 396 -17.08 -0.43 -25.49
N VAL A 397 -15.76 -0.43 -25.75
CA VAL A 397 -15.12 -1.55 -26.48
C VAL A 397 -15.11 -2.86 -25.71
N GLY A 398 -15.24 -2.83 -24.38
CA GLY A 398 -15.37 -4.01 -23.51
C GLY A 398 -14.19 -5.01 -23.50
N ALA A 399 -13.19 -4.81 -24.35
CA ALA A 399 -12.06 -5.69 -24.60
C ALA A 399 -11.20 -5.94 -23.34
N SER A 400 -10.59 -7.12 -23.28
CA SER A 400 -9.53 -7.41 -22.31
C SER A 400 -8.28 -6.56 -22.59
N ASP A 401 -7.44 -6.33 -21.58
CA ASP A 401 -6.23 -5.52 -21.77
C ASP A 401 -5.21 -6.20 -22.70
N ALA A 402 -5.26 -7.53 -22.87
CA ALA A 402 -4.49 -8.25 -23.88
C ALA A 402 -5.03 -8.08 -25.32
N GLU A 403 -6.31 -7.75 -25.50
CA GLU A 403 -6.90 -7.40 -26.81
C GLU A 403 -6.74 -5.91 -27.15
N ARG A 404 -6.41 -5.07 -26.16
CA ARG A 404 -6.09 -3.66 -26.36
C ARG A 404 -4.62 -3.54 -26.74
N ALA A 405 -4.35 -2.93 -27.89
CA ALA A 405 -3.00 -2.65 -28.37
C ALA A 405 -2.84 -1.16 -28.70
N GLY A 406 -1.60 -0.68 -28.64
CA GLY A 406 -1.23 0.69 -28.99
C GLY A 406 -1.97 1.73 -28.13
N VAL A 407 -2.64 2.67 -28.79
CA VAL A 407 -3.26 3.85 -28.15
C VAL A 407 -4.31 3.51 -27.09
N LEU A 408 -5.07 2.42 -27.24
CA LEU A 408 -6.07 2.03 -26.24
C LEU A 408 -5.43 1.61 -24.91
N SER A 409 -4.26 0.97 -24.95
CA SER A 409 -3.51 0.56 -23.76
C SER A 409 -2.87 1.78 -23.07
N VAL A 410 -2.37 2.75 -23.85
CA VAL A 410 -1.86 4.04 -23.34
C VAL A 410 -2.98 4.85 -22.68
N ALA A 411 -4.14 4.96 -23.33
CA ALA A 411 -5.31 5.64 -22.79
C ALA A 411 -5.81 4.99 -21.50
N ALA A 412 -5.83 3.64 -21.44
CA ALA A 412 -6.20 2.91 -20.23
C ALA A 412 -5.24 3.19 -19.07
N LEU A 413 -3.94 3.18 -19.31
CA LEU A 413 -2.93 3.51 -18.29
C LEU A 413 -3.05 4.96 -17.78
N LEU A 414 -3.26 5.94 -18.67
CA LEU A 414 -3.47 7.33 -18.27
C LEU A 414 -4.71 7.48 -17.38
N VAL A 415 -5.85 6.95 -17.84
CA VAL A 415 -7.13 6.98 -17.12
C VAL A 415 -7.02 6.31 -15.75
N ALA A 416 -6.40 5.13 -15.69
CA ALA A 416 -6.24 4.37 -14.46
C ALA A 416 -5.34 5.09 -13.45
N ARG A 417 -4.19 5.63 -13.90
CA ARG A 417 -3.27 6.42 -13.06
C ARG A 417 -3.95 7.66 -12.50
N SER A 418 -4.67 8.41 -13.35
CA SER A 418 -5.45 9.59 -12.95
C SER A 418 -6.48 9.25 -11.86
N ALA A 419 -7.26 8.18 -12.07
CA ALA A 419 -8.24 7.71 -11.08
C ALA A 419 -7.58 7.24 -9.77
N THR A 420 -6.48 6.49 -9.84
CA THR A 420 -5.73 6.02 -8.65
C THR A 420 -5.11 7.17 -7.87
N ALA A 421 -4.55 8.17 -8.56
CA ALA A 421 -3.98 9.35 -7.92
C ALA A 421 -5.06 10.19 -7.24
N ALA A 422 -6.18 10.49 -7.93
CA ALA A 422 -7.29 11.23 -7.34
C ALA A 422 -7.92 10.51 -6.12
N ALA A 423 -7.96 9.17 -6.13
CA ALA A 423 -8.36 8.40 -4.95
C ALA A 423 -7.31 8.51 -3.81
N ALA A 424 -6.01 8.46 -4.14
CA ALA A 424 -4.93 8.62 -3.17
C ALA A 424 -4.92 9.99 -2.49
N ASP A 425 -5.22 11.07 -3.21
CA ASP A 425 -5.32 12.44 -2.70
C ASP A 425 -6.41 12.55 -1.62
N VAL A 426 -7.61 12.02 -1.91
CA VAL A 426 -8.74 12.01 -0.96
C VAL A 426 -8.38 11.23 0.31
N VAL A 427 -7.77 10.05 0.18
CA VAL A 427 -7.31 9.26 1.33
C VAL A 427 -6.24 10.01 2.14
N ALA A 428 -5.25 10.61 1.47
CA ALA A 428 -4.14 11.32 2.13
C ALA A 428 -4.60 12.59 2.88
N THR A 429 -5.61 13.27 2.37
CA THR A 429 -6.14 14.51 2.98
C THR A 429 -7.15 14.25 4.10
N HIS A 430 -7.82 13.09 4.13
CA HIS A 430 -8.93 12.78 5.05
C HIS A 430 -8.67 11.54 5.93
N LEU A 431 -7.45 11.40 6.46
CA LEU A 431 -6.97 10.20 7.16
C LEU A 431 -7.88 9.67 8.28
N ARG A 432 -8.54 10.56 9.04
CA ARG A 432 -9.45 10.17 10.14
C ARG A 432 -10.85 9.78 9.68
N ALA A 433 -11.30 10.29 8.54
CA ALA A 433 -12.66 10.08 8.06
C ALA A 433 -12.78 8.81 7.22
N VAL A 434 -11.85 8.60 6.29
CA VAL A 434 -11.85 7.43 5.40
C VAL A 434 -11.66 6.15 6.19
N GLY A 435 -12.34 5.07 5.79
CA GLY A 435 -12.28 3.74 6.42
C GLY A 435 -11.29 2.75 5.77
N ALA A 436 -11.38 1.48 6.19
CA ALA A 436 -10.49 0.42 5.71
C ALA A 436 -10.84 -0.10 4.30
N GLU A 437 -12.12 -0.09 3.88
CA GLU A 437 -12.51 -0.60 2.56
C GLU A 437 -11.93 0.28 1.44
N ALA A 438 -12.14 1.60 1.51
CA ALA A 438 -11.57 2.57 0.57
C ALA A 438 -10.05 2.41 0.41
N ARG A 439 -9.32 2.29 1.53
CA ARG A 439 -7.87 2.04 1.52
C ARG A 439 -7.49 0.71 0.87
N THR A 440 -8.24 -0.35 1.13
CA THR A 440 -8.00 -1.67 0.53
C THR A 440 -8.16 -1.63 -0.99
N ARG A 441 -9.23 -1.00 -1.48
CA ARG A 441 -9.47 -0.82 -2.92
C ARG A 441 -8.38 0.04 -3.58
N LEU A 442 -7.92 1.10 -2.90
CA LEU A 442 -6.81 1.95 -3.37
C LEU A 442 -5.49 1.16 -3.45
N ALA A 443 -5.14 0.43 -2.39
CA ALA A 443 -3.90 -0.36 -2.34
C ALA A 443 -3.86 -1.44 -3.43
N GLU A 444 -5.00 -2.08 -3.72
CA GLU A 444 -5.09 -3.05 -4.82
C GLU A 444 -5.00 -2.38 -6.20
N ALA A 445 -5.63 -1.21 -6.40
CA ALA A 445 -5.49 -0.44 -7.65
C ALA A 445 -4.03 -0.04 -7.91
N GLN A 446 -3.32 0.42 -6.88
CA GLN A 446 -1.88 0.72 -6.94
C GLN A 446 -1.06 -0.53 -7.28
N ARG A 447 -1.36 -1.67 -6.66
CA ARG A 447 -0.70 -2.96 -6.94
C ARG A 447 -0.88 -3.41 -8.39
N LEU A 448 -2.08 -3.25 -8.96
CA LEU A 448 -2.40 -3.64 -10.33
C LEU A 448 -1.72 -2.74 -11.37
N LEU A 449 -1.49 -1.46 -11.06
CA LEU A 449 -0.69 -0.56 -11.90
C LEU A 449 0.82 -0.78 -11.81
N ALA A 450 1.30 -1.36 -10.70
CA ALA A 450 2.70 -1.73 -10.47
C ALA A 450 3.04 -3.16 -10.89
N ALA A 451 2.06 -3.94 -11.37
CA ALA A 451 2.27 -5.28 -11.89
C ALA A 451 2.90 -5.25 -13.30
N ASP A 452 3.54 -6.36 -13.68
CA ASP A 452 4.10 -6.55 -15.03
C ASP A 452 3.52 -7.84 -15.65
N PRO A 453 2.69 -7.75 -16.71
CA PRO A 453 2.12 -6.51 -17.25
C PRO A 453 1.08 -5.88 -16.29
N PRO A 454 0.83 -4.56 -16.37
CA PRO A 454 -0.17 -3.88 -15.55
C PRO A 454 -1.60 -4.20 -16.01
N ASP A 455 -2.56 -4.18 -15.07
CA ASP A 455 -4.00 -4.26 -15.32
C ASP A 455 -4.65 -2.88 -15.06
N PRO A 456 -4.61 -1.96 -16.05
CA PRO A 456 -5.23 -0.64 -15.91
C PRO A 456 -6.75 -0.72 -15.80
N ARG A 457 -7.42 -1.72 -16.41
CA ARG A 457 -8.89 -1.81 -16.39
C ARG A 457 -9.42 -2.06 -14.99
N THR A 458 -8.85 -3.03 -14.28
CA THR A 458 -9.26 -3.39 -12.93
C THR A 458 -8.79 -2.33 -11.93
N ALA A 459 -7.59 -1.76 -12.12
CA ALA A 459 -7.10 -0.65 -11.31
C ALA A 459 -8.02 0.58 -11.39
N ASP A 460 -8.42 1.00 -12.59
CA ASP A 460 -9.34 2.13 -12.83
C ASP A 460 -10.72 1.91 -12.17
N ALA A 461 -11.25 0.68 -12.22
CA ALA A 461 -12.49 0.32 -11.54
C ALA A 461 -12.37 0.35 -10.00
N LEU A 462 -11.30 -0.21 -9.45
CA LEU A 462 -11.04 -0.22 -8.00
C LEU A 462 -10.71 1.16 -7.46
N ALA A 463 -9.98 1.99 -8.20
CA ALA A 463 -9.66 3.37 -7.83
C ALA A 463 -10.91 4.26 -7.73
N ARG A 464 -11.84 4.16 -8.70
CA ARG A 464 -13.14 4.85 -8.58
C ARG A 464 -13.91 4.37 -7.37
N ARG A 465 -14.04 3.05 -7.15
CA ARG A 465 -14.72 2.52 -5.97
C ARG A 465 -14.05 2.98 -4.66
N ALA A 466 -12.71 3.04 -4.62
CA ALA A 466 -11.96 3.57 -3.48
C ALA A 466 -12.33 5.03 -3.17
N ARG A 467 -12.41 5.86 -4.22
CA ARG A 467 -12.84 7.26 -4.12
C ARG A 467 -14.30 7.37 -3.68
N ASP A 468 -15.21 6.65 -4.30
CA ASP A 468 -16.65 6.68 -3.98
C ASP A 468 -16.90 6.31 -2.51
N LEU A 469 -16.18 5.30 -2.01
CA LEU A 469 -16.20 4.90 -0.59
C LEU A 469 -15.59 5.98 0.30
N ALA A 470 -14.42 6.52 -0.05
CA ALA A 470 -13.78 7.59 0.73
C ALA A 470 -14.66 8.84 0.84
N GLU A 471 -15.35 9.24 -0.24
CA GLU A 471 -16.30 10.35 -0.20
C GLU A 471 -17.57 10.03 0.61
N GLN A 472 -18.04 8.77 0.63
CA GLN A 472 -19.11 8.33 1.53
C GLN A 472 -18.69 8.40 2.99
N ASP A 473 -17.49 7.93 3.31
CA ASP A 473 -16.89 7.97 4.64
C ASP A 473 -16.74 9.42 5.14
N ILE A 474 -16.24 10.33 4.29
CA ILE A 474 -16.14 11.77 4.60
C ILE A 474 -17.53 12.38 4.87
N ARG A 475 -18.53 12.09 4.03
CA ARG A 475 -19.92 12.56 4.24
C ARG A 475 -20.55 11.99 5.52
N ARG A 476 -20.15 10.77 5.94
CA ARG A 476 -20.60 10.16 7.18
C ARG A 476 -19.92 10.79 8.40
N TYR A 477 -18.60 10.96 8.35
CA TYR A 477 -17.81 11.58 9.43
C TYR A 477 -18.20 13.05 9.67
N GLY A 478 -18.56 13.78 8.62
CA GLY A 478 -19.02 15.17 8.71
C GLY A 478 -20.42 15.36 9.29
N ARG A 479 -21.15 14.29 9.65
CA ARG A 479 -22.43 14.39 10.37
C ARG A 479 -22.17 14.32 11.88
N PRO A 480 -22.53 15.35 12.67
CA PRO A 480 -22.54 15.19 14.12
C PRO A 480 -23.59 14.15 14.50
N ASP A 481 -23.23 13.20 15.36
CA ASP A 481 -24.20 12.28 15.94
C ASP A 481 -25.26 13.08 16.71
N ALA A 482 -26.52 12.98 16.27
CA ALA A 482 -27.67 13.69 16.87
C ALA A 482 -28.11 13.04 18.21
N GLY A 483 -27.15 12.69 19.06
CA GLY A 483 -27.30 11.81 20.22
C GLY A 483 -26.42 12.15 21.43
N ALA A 484 -25.80 13.34 21.46
CA ALA A 484 -25.23 13.93 22.67
C ALA A 484 -25.43 15.45 22.62
N GLY A 485 -26.04 16.03 23.66
CA GLY A 485 -26.48 17.43 23.62
C GLY A 485 -25.37 18.44 23.86
N GLY A 486 -25.46 19.61 23.20
CA GLY A 486 -24.72 20.81 23.57
C GLY A 486 -23.96 21.47 22.41
N ALA A 487 -24.31 22.73 22.14
CA ALA A 487 -23.61 23.69 21.26
C ALA A 487 -23.31 23.23 19.82
N GLY A 488 -24.09 23.77 18.87
CA GLY A 488 -23.75 23.70 17.45
C GLY A 488 -22.50 24.55 17.16
N TRP A 489 -21.36 23.91 16.99
CA TRP A 489 -20.17 24.52 16.40
C TRP A 489 -20.13 24.12 14.92
N ALA A 490 -20.13 25.13 14.05
CA ALA A 490 -19.79 24.91 12.64
C ALA A 490 -18.32 24.48 12.61
N VAL A 491 -18.09 23.18 12.39
CA VAL A 491 -16.76 22.58 12.25
C VAL A 491 -16.03 23.31 11.12
N PRO A 492 -15.02 24.17 11.37
CA PRO A 492 -14.19 24.63 10.27
C PRO A 492 -13.46 23.40 9.71
N ALA A 493 -13.16 23.36 8.41
CA ALA A 493 -12.39 22.27 7.82
C ALA A 493 -11.05 22.04 8.56
N GLY A 494 -10.57 23.08 9.26
CA GLY A 494 -9.55 23.05 10.32
C GLY A 494 -9.63 21.92 11.37
N VAL A 495 -10.80 21.36 11.72
CA VAL A 495 -10.92 20.28 12.73
C VAL A 495 -10.97 18.88 12.09
N LEU A 496 -11.07 18.78 10.77
CA LEU A 496 -10.69 17.56 10.04
C LEU A 496 -9.15 17.38 9.97
N LEU A 497 -8.36 18.41 10.32
CA LEU A 497 -6.89 18.45 10.23
C LEU A 497 -6.14 17.66 11.32
N GLY A 498 -6.69 16.55 11.79
CA GLY A 498 -5.96 15.58 12.62
C GLY A 498 -5.66 15.99 14.07
N GLY A 499 -6.15 17.15 14.53
CA GLY A 499 -6.10 17.57 15.93
C GLY A 499 -7.49 17.62 16.57
N GLU A 500 -7.54 17.55 17.90
CA GLU A 500 -8.69 18.01 18.68
C GLU A 500 -8.91 19.53 18.47
N PRO A 501 -10.05 20.12 18.89
CA PRO A 501 -10.26 21.56 18.81
C PRO A 501 -9.14 22.41 19.45
N ASP A 502 -8.48 21.94 20.50
CA ASP A 502 -7.30 22.60 21.10
C ASP A 502 -5.95 22.24 20.42
N GLY A 503 -5.98 21.28 19.50
CA GLY A 503 -4.85 20.90 18.66
C GLY A 503 -3.71 20.27 19.44
N GLY A 504 -4.00 19.17 20.16
CA GLY A 504 -3.01 18.29 20.78
C GLY A 504 -1.91 17.87 19.78
N PRO A 505 -0.69 17.55 20.25
CA PRO A 505 0.46 17.40 19.36
C PRO A 505 0.23 16.32 18.29
N PRO A 506 0.62 16.58 17.03
CA PRO A 506 0.43 15.62 15.95
C PRO A 506 1.20 14.33 16.24
N PRO A 507 0.74 13.18 15.71
CA PRO A 507 1.50 11.94 15.82
C PRO A 507 2.92 12.13 15.26
N SER A 508 3.89 11.53 15.93
CA SER A 508 5.28 11.51 15.48
C SER A 508 5.60 10.24 14.70
N PHE A 509 6.66 10.25 13.89
CA PHE A 509 7.27 9.06 13.27
C PHE A 509 7.33 7.92 14.29
N GLY A 510 6.82 6.75 13.93
CA GLY A 510 6.69 5.62 14.86
C GLY A 510 5.41 4.82 14.67
N GLY A 511 5.34 3.68 15.35
CA GLY A 511 4.17 2.80 15.40
C GLY A 511 3.27 3.10 16.61
N PRO A 512 2.47 2.12 17.06
CA PRO A 512 1.48 2.33 18.13
C PRO A 512 2.10 2.73 19.47
N HIS A 513 3.31 2.27 19.79
CA HIS A 513 3.91 2.50 21.11
C HIS A 513 4.63 3.85 21.21
N THR A 514 5.18 4.37 20.10
CA THR A 514 5.99 5.59 20.13
C THR A 514 5.31 6.81 19.52
N ARG A 515 4.32 6.68 18.63
CA ARG A 515 3.72 7.84 17.92
C ARG A 515 3.19 8.97 18.82
N ALA A 516 2.78 8.64 20.04
CA ALA A 516 2.19 9.56 21.02
C ALA A 516 3.20 10.09 22.06
N ARG A 517 4.50 9.78 21.93
CA ARG A 517 5.53 10.16 22.91
C ARG A 517 5.73 11.68 23.07
N ARG A 518 5.28 12.47 22.09
CA ARG A 518 5.32 13.95 22.10
C ARG A 518 3.97 14.60 22.40
N SER A 519 2.92 13.83 22.66
CA SER A 519 1.58 14.36 22.99
C SER A 519 1.27 14.40 24.49
N ALA A 520 2.20 13.95 25.34
CA ALA A 520 2.14 14.11 26.79
C ALA A 520 3.16 15.18 27.24
N GLY A 521 2.70 16.43 27.32
CA GLY A 521 3.46 17.60 27.76
C GLY A 521 2.53 18.74 28.12
#